data_AF-A0AAD7K8I9-F1
#
_entry.id   AF-A0AAD7K8I9-F1
#
_cell.length_a   1.000
_cell.length_b   1.000
_cell.length_c   1.000
_cell.angle_alpha   90.00
_cell.angle_beta   90.00
_cell.angle_gamma   90.00
#
_symmetry.space_group_name_H-M   'P 1'
#
loop_
_entity.id
_entity.type
_entity.pdbx_description
1 polymer ?
#
loop_
_entity_poly.entity_id
_entity_poly.type
_entity_poly.pdbx_seq_one_letter_code
_entity_poly.pdbx_strand_id
1 'polypeptide(L)'
;RDERSSKKQKLNVEARLLTSVEGKRLAAARDLEWAAKEKKKSDGDKRRREKENARNQNRQNCDPDAAFTGLLTAKNKDDLMDIAWSLDLPEDGMKLALLERINTYFRHHTDERDSPKYAGLFTWAARGRRAAVSDAAVPALGPPQASTSHIPVHPDQ
;
A
#
# COMPACT_ATOMS: atom_id res chain seq x y z
N ARG A 1 -26.38 -60.56 -13.99
CA ARG A 1 -25.03 -60.77 -13.44
C ARG A 1 -24.07 -60.49 -14.59
N ASP A 2 -23.48 -59.30 -14.65
CA ASP A 2 -22.60 -58.90 -15.75
C ASP A 2 -21.14 -59.29 -15.47
N GLU A 3 -20.63 -60.26 -16.22
CA GLU A 3 -19.21 -60.61 -16.25
C GLU A 3 -18.46 -59.63 -17.17
N ARG A 4 -17.91 -58.56 -16.60
CA ARG A 4 -16.98 -57.67 -17.32
C ARG A 4 -15.59 -58.29 -17.34
N SER A 5 -15.27 -58.93 -18.47
CA SER A 5 -13.91 -59.35 -18.83
C SER A 5 -12.94 -58.17 -18.77
N SER A 6 -12.12 -58.11 -17.72
CA SER A 6 -11.07 -57.12 -17.55
C SER A 6 -9.86 -57.48 -18.43
N LYS A 7 -9.86 -57.02 -19.68
CA LYS A 7 -8.70 -57.09 -20.57
C LYS A 7 -7.57 -56.25 -19.96
N LYS A 8 -6.55 -56.91 -19.41
CA LYS A 8 -5.33 -56.26 -18.91
C LYS A 8 -4.65 -55.55 -20.07
N GLN A 9 -4.70 -54.22 -20.10
CA GLN A 9 -3.93 -53.42 -21.05
C GLN A 9 -2.44 -53.63 -20.76
N LYS A 10 -1.72 -54.23 -21.72
CA LYS A 10 -0.26 -54.32 -21.69
C LYS A 10 0.29 -52.90 -21.92
N LEU A 11 0.76 -52.26 -20.85
CA LEU A 11 1.51 -51.01 -20.95
C LEU A 11 2.94 -51.36 -21.39
N ASN A 12 3.24 -51.17 -22.68
CA ASN A 12 4.61 -51.20 -23.17
C ASN A 12 5.32 -49.92 -22.74
N VAL A 13 5.83 -49.90 -21.51
CA VAL A 13 6.67 -48.80 -21.02
C VAL A 13 8.10 -49.11 -21.43
N GLU A 14 8.54 -48.62 -22.60
CA GLU A 14 9.97 -48.44 -22.86
C GLU A 14 10.49 -47.33 -21.94
N ALA A 15 10.75 -47.67 -20.68
CA ALA A 15 11.51 -46.80 -19.80
C ALA A 15 12.98 -46.89 -20.25
N ARG A 16 13.42 -45.95 -21.10
CA ARG A 16 14.85 -45.70 -21.29
C ARG A 16 15.40 -45.17 -19.97
N LEU A 17 15.93 -46.07 -19.15
CA LEU A 17 16.76 -45.69 -18.00
C LEU A 17 17.95 -44.93 -18.58
N LEU A 18 17.92 -43.60 -18.48
CA LEU A 18 19.03 -42.71 -18.84
C LEU A 18 20.15 -42.89 -17.81
N THR A 19 20.82 -44.05 -17.83
CA THR A 19 22.06 -44.32 -17.10
C THR A 19 23.28 -43.73 -17.81
N SER A 20 23.09 -43.21 -19.02
CA SER A 20 24.13 -42.52 -19.78
C SER A 20 24.61 -41.26 -19.05
N VAL A 21 25.88 -40.91 -19.27
CA VAL A 21 26.51 -39.71 -18.69
C VAL A 21 25.73 -38.45 -19.07
N GLU A 22 25.20 -38.40 -20.28
CA GLU A 22 24.37 -37.31 -20.77
C GLU A 22 23.04 -37.20 -20.00
N GLY A 23 22.41 -38.34 -19.71
CA GLY A 23 21.19 -38.38 -18.91
C GLY A 23 21.37 -37.88 -17.48
N LYS A 24 22.47 -38.28 -16.84
CA LYS A 24 22.85 -37.78 -15.52
C LYS A 24 23.08 -36.26 -15.51
N ARG A 25 23.69 -35.71 -16.57
CA ARG A 25 23.90 -34.26 -16.73
C ARG A 25 22.59 -33.50 -16.93
N LEU A 26 21.68 -34.01 -17.75
CA LEU A 26 20.37 -33.40 -17.97
C LEU A 26 19.50 -33.43 -16.71
N ALA A 27 19.52 -34.54 -15.96
CA ALA A 27 18.84 -34.63 -14.67
C ALA A 27 19.39 -33.61 -13.67
N ALA A 28 20.73 -33.55 -13.51
CA ALA A 28 21.37 -32.57 -12.64
C ALA A 28 21.04 -31.13 -13.05
N ALA A 29 20.97 -30.81 -14.34
CA ALA A 29 20.59 -29.49 -14.83
C ALA A 29 19.14 -29.13 -14.48
N ARG A 30 18.19 -30.07 -14.63
CA ARG A 30 16.79 -29.88 -14.22
C ARG A 30 16.66 -29.71 -12.71
N ASP A 31 17.37 -30.51 -11.93
CA ASP A 31 17.33 -30.42 -10.48
C ASP A 31 17.84 -29.06 -10.01
N LEU A 32 18.92 -28.54 -10.62
CA LEU A 32 19.41 -27.19 -10.36
C LEU A 32 18.40 -26.11 -10.75
N GLU A 33 17.75 -26.22 -11.92
CA GLU A 33 16.74 -25.27 -12.37
C GLU A 33 15.51 -25.26 -11.43
N TRP A 34 15.06 -26.43 -11.01
CA TRP A 34 13.97 -26.61 -10.06
C TRP A 34 14.32 -26.06 -8.68
N ALA A 35 15.52 -26.37 -8.17
CA ALA A 35 16.00 -25.82 -6.91
C ALA A 35 16.07 -24.28 -6.95
N ALA A 36 16.52 -23.69 -8.07
CA ALA A 36 16.56 -22.24 -8.23
C ALA A 36 15.15 -21.61 -8.27
N LYS A 37 14.20 -22.25 -8.97
CA LYS A 37 12.79 -21.81 -9.00
C LYS A 37 12.14 -21.89 -7.62
N GLU A 38 12.35 -23.00 -6.90
CA GLU A 38 11.79 -23.20 -5.57
C GLU A 38 12.37 -22.20 -4.57
N LYS A 39 13.69 -21.97 -4.60
CA LYS A 39 14.32 -20.94 -3.78
C LYS A 39 13.74 -19.56 -4.06
N LYS A 40 13.63 -19.17 -5.33
CA LYS A 40 13.04 -17.88 -5.72
C LYS A 40 11.60 -17.71 -5.25
N LYS A 41 10.79 -18.79 -5.33
CA LYS A 41 9.41 -18.80 -4.87
C LYS A 41 9.35 -18.65 -3.35
N SER A 42 10.11 -19.46 -2.61
CA SER A 42 10.21 -19.38 -1.15
C SER A 42 10.66 -18.00 -0.67
N ASP A 43 11.68 -17.42 -1.30
CA ASP A 43 12.17 -16.06 -0.95
C ASP A 43 11.09 -15.00 -1.21
N GLY A 44 10.34 -15.13 -2.32
CA GLY A 44 9.21 -14.27 -2.63
C GLY A 44 8.07 -14.37 -1.62
N ASP A 45 7.70 -15.59 -1.24
CA ASP A 45 6.64 -15.86 -0.27
C ASP A 45 7.03 -15.37 1.13
N LYS A 46 8.30 -15.58 1.52
CA LYS A 46 8.85 -15.06 2.79
C LYS A 46 8.79 -13.54 2.84
N ARG A 47 9.27 -12.86 1.80
CA ARG A 47 9.23 -11.39 1.72
C ARG A 47 7.79 -10.86 1.73
N ARG A 48 6.86 -11.54 1.06
CA ARG A 48 5.44 -11.18 1.07
C ARG A 48 4.86 -11.28 2.48
N ARG A 49 5.13 -12.40 3.18
CA ARG A 49 4.68 -12.64 4.55
C ARG A 49 5.27 -11.64 5.54
N GLU A 50 6.55 -11.30 5.39
CA GLU A 50 7.19 -10.26 6.22
C GLU A 50 6.53 -8.88 6.04
N LYS A 51 6.24 -8.48 4.80
CA LYS A 51 5.55 -7.21 4.51
C LYS A 51 4.14 -7.17 5.11
N GLU A 52 3.40 -8.29 5.02
CA GLU A 52 2.05 -8.42 5.56
C GLU A 52 2.05 -8.40 7.11
N ASN A 53 3.01 -9.10 7.73
CA ASN A 53 3.17 -9.07 9.18
C ASN A 53 3.51 -7.66 9.69
N ALA A 54 4.42 -6.95 9.02
CA ALA A 54 4.77 -5.57 9.37
C ALA A 54 3.57 -4.63 9.27
N ARG A 55 2.73 -4.81 8.23
CA ARG A 55 1.47 -4.06 8.08
C ARG A 55 0.49 -4.37 9.21
N ASN A 56 0.28 -5.63 9.55
CA ASN A 56 -0.62 -6.01 10.63
C ASN A 56 -0.16 -5.45 11.98
N GLN A 57 1.16 -5.48 12.24
CA GLN A 57 1.74 -4.82 13.41
C GLN A 57 1.48 -3.31 13.40
N ASN A 58 1.65 -2.66 12.24
CA ASN A 58 1.37 -1.23 12.15
C ASN A 58 -0.12 -0.91 12.41
N ARG A 59 -1.05 -1.73 11.90
CA ARG A 59 -2.48 -1.59 12.17
C ARG A 59 -2.80 -1.75 13.66
N GLN A 60 -2.16 -2.71 14.34
CA GLN A 60 -2.34 -2.94 15.78
C GLN A 60 -1.76 -1.81 16.65
N ASN A 61 -0.74 -1.12 16.15
CA ASN A 61 -0.06 -0.04 16.88
C ASN A 61 -0.65 1.35 16.58
N CYS A 62 -1.42 1.50 15.50
CA CYS A 62 -2.07 2.75 15.15
C CYS A 62 -3.36 2.96 15.94
N ASP A 63 -3.66 4.23 16.22
CA ASP A 63 -4.93 4.64 16.80
C ASP A 63 -6.08 4.22 15.86
N PRO A 64 -7.06 3.42 16.33
CA PRO A 64 -8.21 3.01 15.50
C PRO A 64 -9.04 4.20 14.99
N ASP A 65 -8.95 5.36 15.64
CA ASP A 65 -9.64 6.59 15.27
C ASP A 65 -8.76 7.58 14.48
N ALA A 66 -7.54 7.17 14.10
CA ALA A 66 -6.68 7.98 13.26
C ALA A 66 -7.36 8.34 11.93
N ALA A 67 -7.48 9.64 11.66
CA ALA A 67 -8.12 10.13 10.46
C ALA A 67 -7.29 9.85 9.20
N PHE A 68 -7.95 9.36 8.15
CA PHE A 68 -7.34 9.22 6.84
C PHE A 68 -7.31 10.56 6.12
N THR A 69 -6.11 10.95 5.68
CA THR A 69 -5.88 12.25 5.04
C THR A 69 -5.59 12.14 3.55
N GLY A 70 -5.99 13.14 2.78
CA GLY A 70 -5.70 13.26 1.35
C GLY A 70 -6.66 12.46 0.48
N LEU A 71 -6.73 12.81 -0.81
CA LEU A 71 -7.77 12.33 -1.71
C LEU A 71 -7.76 10.81 -1.90
N LEU A 72 -8.92 10.17 -1.76
CA LEU A 72 -9.09 8.72 -1.91
C LEU A 72 -8.50 8.18 -3.22
N THR A 73 -8.68 8.89 -4.34
CA THR A 73 -8.17 8.46 -5.66
C THR A 73 -6.64 8.55 -5.78
N ALA A 74 -6.00 9.39 -4.95
CA ALA A 74 -4.56 9.58 -4.92
C ALA A 74 -3.84 8.55 -4.03
N LYS A 75 -4.58 7.80 -3.20
CA LYS A 75 -4.03 6.76 -2.33
C LYS A 75 -3.35 5.65 -3.12
N ASN A 76 -2.30 5.07 -2.54
CA ASN A 76 -1.64 3.90 -3.12
C ASN A 76 -2.47 2.63 -2.82
N LYS A 77 -2.11 1.47 -3.38
CA LYS A 77 -2.86 0.23 -3.16
C LYS A 77 -2.88 -0.18 -1.68
N ASP A 78 -1.73 -0.05 -1.02
CA ASP A 78 -1.56 -0.44 0.37
C ASP A 78 -2.50 0.43 1.23
N ASP A 79 -2.48 1.76 1.10
CA ASP A 79 -3.38 2.65 1.84
C ASP A 79 -4.87 2.33 1.59
N LEU A 80 -5.25 1.99 0.36
CA LEU A 80 -6.63 1.58 0.05
C LEU A 80 -7.01 0.27 0.75
N MET A 81 -6.09 -0.67 0.88
CA MET A 81 -6.32 -1.89 1.66
C MET A 81 -6.46 -1.58 3.16
N ASP A 82 -5.73 -0.61 3.72
CA ASP A 82 -5.93 -0.18 5.13
C ASP A 82 -7.29 0.49 5.34
N ILE A 83 -7.71 1.33 4.39
CA ILE A 83 -9.04 1.95 4.41
C ILE A 83 -10.12 0.86 4.30
N ALA A 84 -9.98 -0.09 3.38
CA ALA A 84 -10.90 -1.21 3.23
C ALA A 84 -10.99 -2.06 4.51
N TRP A 85 -9.84 -2.38 5.12
CA TRP A 85 -9.79 -3.06 6.42
C TRP A 85 -10.53 -2.30 7.51
N SER A 86 -10.35 -0.98 7.59
CA SER A 86 -11.04 -0.14 8.59
C SER A 86 -12.56 -0.07 8.41
N LEU A 87 -13.06 -0.39 7.22
CA LEU A 87 -14.47 -0.45 6.85
C LEU A 87 -15.01 -1.89 6.86
N ASP A 88 -14.22 -2.85 7.35
CA ASP A 88 -14.51 -4.29 7.30
C ASP A 88 -14.85 -4.81 5.88
N LEU A 89 -14.21 -4.23 4.86
CA LEU A 89 -14.34 -4.62 3.46
C LEU A 89 -13.20 -5.57 3.04
N PRO A 90 -13.45 -6.47 2.07
CA PRO A 90 -12.38 -7.29 1.51
C PRO A 90 -11.22 -6.44 0.95
N GLU A 91 -9.98 -6.88 1.19
CA GLU A 91 -8.76 -6.17 0.79
C GLU A 91 -8.16 -6.67 -0.55
N ASP A 92 -8.86 -7.59 -1.20
CA ASP A 92 -8.34 -8.32 -2.35
C ASP A 92 -8.41 -7.50 -3.64
N GLY A 93 -7.48 -7.80 -4.55
CA GLY A 93 -7.53 -7.37 -5.95
C GLY A 93 -6.54 -6.27 -6.31
N MET A 94 -6.83 -5.62 -7.44
CA MET A 94 -6.05 -4.49 -7.96
C MET A 94 -6.52 -3.17 -7.35
N LYS A 95 -5.68 -2.13 -7.45
CA LYS A 95 -5.97 -0.78 -6.94
C LYS A 95 -7.36 -0.26 -7.33
N LEU A 96 -7.74 -0.44 -8.61
CA LEU A 96 -9.02 0.06 -9.11
C LEU A 96 -10.23 -0.65 -8.50
N ALA A 97 -10.14 -1.97 -8.31
CA ALA A 97 -11.20 -2.75 -7.68
C ALA A 97 -11.40 -2.35 -6.21
N LEU A 98 -10.31 -2.08 -5.48
CA LEU A 98 -10.38 -1.55 -4.12
C LEU A 98 -11.02 -0.16 -4.08
N LEU A 99 -10.61 0.73 -4.99
CA LEU A 99 -11.16 2.07 -5.10
C LEU A 99 -12.67 2.05 -5.39
N GLU A 100 -13.11 1.21 -6.32
CA GLU A 100 -14.51 1.03 -6.67
C GLU A 100 -15.32 0.47 -5.51
N ARG A 101 -14.79 -0.53 -4.79
CA ARG A 101 -15.42 -1.13 -3.61
C ARG A 101 -15.62 -0.10 -2.50
N ILE A 102 -14.58 0.68 -2.18
CA ILE A 102 -14.63 1.72 -1.14
C ILE A 102 -15.61 2.83 -1.56
N ASN A 103 -15.55 3.30 -2.81
CA ASN A 103 -16.50 4.30 -3.30
C ASN A 103 -17.94 3.80 -3.25
N THR A 104 -18.18 2.54 -3.64
CA THR A 104 -19.50 1.93 -3.57
C THR A 104 -20.01 1.90 -2.13
N TYR A 105 -19.16 1.54 -1.17
CA TYR A 105 -19.52 1.55 0.24
C TYR A 105 -19.97 2.94 0.72
N PHE A 106 -19.16 3.98 0.47
CA PHE A 106 -19.49 5.36 0.88
C PHE A 106 -20.67 5.99 0.12
N ARG A 107 -21.05 5.43 -1.04
CA ARG A 107 -22.29 5.82 -1.73
C ARG A 107 -23.54 5.31 -1.00
N HIS A 108 -23.42 4.18 -0.30
CA HIS A 108 -24.51 3.62 0.50
C HIS A 108 -24.47 4.05 1.97
N HIS A 109 -23.29 4.44 2.48
CA HIS A 109 -23.06 4.89 3.85
C HIS A 109 -22.54 6.34 3.84
N THR A 110 -23.43 7.27 3.46
CA THR A 110 -23.07 8.70 3.36
C THR A 110 -22.71 9.29 4.71
N ASP A 111 -23.28 8.80 5.80
CA ASP A 111 -23.07 9.33 7.15
C ASP A 111 -21.64 9.05 7.64
N GLU A 112 -21.10 7.90 7.26
CA GLU A 112 -19.70 7.54 7.55
C GLU A 112 -18.71 8.33 6.70
N ARG A 113 -19.14 8.82 5.53
CA ARG A 113 -18.29 9.64 4.66
C ARG A 113 -17.87 10.95 5.34
N ASP A 114 -18.77 11.53 6.13
CA ASP A 114 -18.56 12.78 6.86
C ASP A 114 -18.01 12.56 8.27
N SER A 115 -17.82 11.30 8.68
CA SER A 115 -17.14 10.96 9.92
C SER A 115 -15.74 11.60 9.96
N PRO A 116 -15.28 12.14 11.11
CA PRO A 116 -13.95 12.71 11.26
C PRO A 116 -12.82 11.81 10.76
N LYS A 117 -13.01 10.49 10.83
CA LYS A 117 -12.07 9.48 10.36
C LYS A 117 -11.89 9.46 8.84
N TYR A 118 -12.95 9.72 8.07
CA TYR A 118 -12.97 9.57 6.61
C TYR A 118 -13.17 10.88 5.85
N ALA A 119 -13.62 11.96 6.51
CA ALA A 119 -13.88 13.26 5.88
C ALA A 119 -12.67 13.77 5.07
N GLY A 120 -11.46 13.56 5.60
CA GLY A 120 -10.20 13.95 4.96
C GLY A 120 -9.91 13.26 3.62
N LEU A 121 -10.60 12.16 3.30
CA LEU A 121 -10.49 11.44 2.03
C LEU A 121 -11.25 12.10 0.89
N PHE A 122 -12.28 12.88 1.22
CA PHE A 122 -13.20 13.49 0.26
C PHE A 122 -13.04 14.99 0.16
N THR A 123 -12.46 15.62 1.18
CA THR A 123 -12.16 17.05 1.13
C THR A 123 -10.95 17.33 0.25
N TRP A 124 -11.16 18.10 -0.82
CA TRP A 124 -10.10 18.81 -1.51
C TRP A 124 -9.65 20.01 -0.65
N ALA A 125 -9.10 19.75 0.54
CA ALA A 125 -8.55 20.82 1.35
C ALA A 125 -7.17 21.20 0.80
N ALA A 126 -7.22 22.11 -0.18
CA ALA A 126 -6.18 23.05 -0.58
C ALA A 126 -4.74 22.71 -0.13
N ARG A 127 -4.01 21.98 -0.98
CA ARG A 127 -2.53 21.86 -0.93
C ARG A 127 -1.77 23.21 -0.97
N GLY A 128 -2.46 24.35 -0.91
CA GLY A 128 -1.92 25.69 -1.06
C GLY A 128 -2.36 26.70 0.00
N ARG A 129 -3.20 26.36 0.99
CA ARG A 129 -3.45 27.28 2.11
C ARG A 129 -2.64 26.85 3.32
N ARG A 130 -1.37 27.28 3.34
CA ARG A 130 -0.74 27.65 4.61
C ARG A 130 -1.78 28.49 5.35
N ALA A 131 -2.28 27.98 6.47
CA ALA A 131 -3.27 28.66 7.27
C ALA A 131 -2.75 30.07 7.57
N ALA A 132 -3.46 31.06 7.05
CA ALA A 132 -3.42 32.40 7.60
C ALA A 132 -3.91 32.26 9.04
N VAL A 133 -2.99 32.27 9.99
CA VAL A 133 -3.30 32.49 11.39
C VAL A 133 -3.72 33.94 11.54
N SER A 134 -5.03 34.16 11.52
CA SER A 134 -5.64 35.35 12.08
C SER A 134 -6.81 34.87 12.91
N ASP A 135 -6.66 34.82 14.23
CA ASP A 135 -7.31 35.80 15.10
C ASP A 135 -7.02 35.50 16.59
N ALA A 136 -6.33 36.43 17.24
CA ALA A 136 -6.37 36.62 18.69
C ALA A 136 -6.30 38.13 18.93
N ALA A 137 -7.48 38.76 18.89
CA ALA A 137 -7.89 39.98 19.57
C ALA A 137 -6.81 40.83 20.31
N VAL A 138 -6.33 41.88 19.62
CA VAL A 138 -6.18 43.33 19.96
C VAL A 138 -6.18 43.73 21.47
N PRO A 139 -5.23 44.56 21.97
CA PRO A 139 -5.42 46.03 21.89
C PRO A 139 -4.22 46.90 21.47
N ALA A 140 -4.58 47.93 20.71
CA ALA A 140 -3.96 49.23 20.44
C ALA A 140 -2.67 49.64 21.18
N LEU A 141 -1.63 50.01 20.41
CA LEU A 141 -0.76 51.18 20.71
C LEU A 141 0.18 51.51 19.52
N GLY A 142 -0.07 52.67 18.89
CA GLY A 142 0.92 53.52 18.23
C GLY A 142 1.34 53.20 16.77
N PRO A 143 1.28 54.18 15.83
CA PRO A 143 1.98 54.05 14.56
C PRO A 143 3.50 54.19 14.75
N PRO A 144 4.34 53.35 14.10
CA PRO A 144 5.79 53.50 14.16
C PRO A 144 6.23 54.72 13.37
N GLN A 145 6.87 55.69 14.04
CA GLN A 145 7.52 56.80 13.37
C GLN A 145 8.71 56.33 12.54
N ALA A 146 8.83 56.92 11.36
CA ALA A 146 9.97 56.78 10.48
C ALA A 146 11.25 57.28 11.16
N SER A 147 12.15 56.38 11.53
CA SER A 147 13.55 56.73 11.82
C SER A 147 14.31 56.83 10.52
N THR A 148 14.30 58.03 9.94
CA THR A 148 15.25 58.48 8.93
C THR A 148 16.66 58.39 9.51
N SER A 149 17.52 57.66 8.82
CA SER A 149 18.97 57.59 9.01
C SER A 149 19.58 59.00 8.96
N HIS A 150 20.09 59.48 10.10
CA HIS A 150 20.88 60.71 10.16
C HIS A 150 22.37 60.37 10.08
N ILE A 151 22.99 60.84 9.00
CA ILE A 151 24.42 60.72 8.68
C ILE A 151 25.17 61.75 9.53
N PRO A 152 26.18 61.39 10.35
CA PRO A 152 27.07 62.37 10.93
C PRO A 152 28.07 62.86 9.88
N VAL A 153 27.92 64.12 9.48
CA VAL A 153 28.94 64.91 8.81
C VAL A 153 30.01 65.25 9.86
N HIS A 154 31.25 64.85 9.60
CA HIS A 154 32.42 65.24 10.38
C HIS A 154 33.11 66.41 9.65
N PRO A 155 33.17 67.63 10.21
CA PRO A 155 34.08 68.66 9.75
C PRO A 155 35.41 68.62 10.52
N ASP A 156 36.46 69.04 9.80
CA ASP A 156 37.87 69.27 10.16
C ASP A 156 38.20 69.60 11.63
N GLN A 157 39.28 68.97 12.12
CA GLN A 157 40.51 69.66 12.56
C GLN A 157 41.74 68.80 12.28
#